data_AF-A0A821KZI5-F1
#
_entry.id   AF-A0A821KZI5-F1
#
_cell.length_a   1.000
_cell.length_b   1.000
_cell.length_c   1.000
_cell.angle_alpha   90.00
_cell.angle_beta   90.00
_cell.angle_gamma   90.00
#
_symmetry.space_group_name_H-M   'P 1'
#
loop_
_entity.id
_entity.type
_entity.pdbx_description
1 polymer ?
#
loop_
_entity_poly.entity_id
_entity_poly.type
_entity_poly.pdbx_seq_one_letter_code
_entity_poly.pdbx_strand_id
1 'polypeptide(L)' 'RDLGASMAVYYEGIPVVDLWGGWFDESKNKLYENDTLQIPFSATKGLVATAVALCVQRGLLDYSSPVRKY' A
#
# COMPACT_ATOMS: atom_id res chain seq x y z
N ARG A 1 18.38 -1.06 -12.46
CA ARG A 1 18.93 -1.91 -11.37
C ARG A 1 18.25 -1.43 -10.11
N ASP A 2 17.62 -2.31 -9.36
CA ASP A 2 16.87 -1.91 -8.16
C ASP A 2 17.85 -1.48 -7.05
N LEU A 3 17.52 -0.40 -6.35
CA LEU A 3 18.41 0.23 -5.35
C LEU A 3 18.20 -0.36 -3.96
N GLY A 4 16.94 -0.43 -3.54
CA GLY A 4 16.51 -1.05 -2.30
C GLY A 4 15.03 -1.38 -2.36
N ALA A 5 14.61 -2.33 -1.53
CA ALA A 5 13.24 -2.83 -1.49
C ALA A 5 12.92 -3.45 -0.13
N SER A 6 11.62 -3.63 0.11
CA SER A 6 11.08 -4.43 1.21
C SER A 6 10.08 -5.45 0.67
N MET A 7 9.93 -6.57 1.38
CA MET A 7 8.96 -7.63 1.07
C MET A 7 8.50 -8.27 2.38
N ALA A 8 7.19 -8.39 2.52
CA ALA A 8 6.55 -9.17 3.57
C ALA A 8 5.63 -10.23 2.97
N VAL A 9 5.63 -11.43 3.54
CA VAL A 9 4.75 -12.54 3.15
C VAL A 9 4.04 -13.05 4.39
N TYR A 10 2.72 -13.17 4.28
CA TYR A 10 1.87 -13.70 5.33
C TYR A 10 1.25 -15.02 4.88
N TYR A 11 1.26 -16.02 5.75
CA TYR A 11 0.55 -17.28 5.58
C TYR A 11 -0.42 -17.45 6.75
N GLU A 12 -1.72 -17.57 6.44
CA GLU A 12 -2.79 -17.67 7.45
C GLU A 12 -2.76 -16.54 8.50
N GLY A 13 -2.43 -15.32 8.07
CA GLY A 13 -2.32 -14.16 8.94
C GLY A 13 -1.02 -14.08 9.77
N ILE A 14 -0.14 -15.08 9.66
CA ILE A 14 1.16 -15.11 10.33
C ILE A 14 2.24 -14.58 9.37
N PRO A 15 3.08 -13.59 9.78
CA PRO A 15 4.21 -13.15 8.98
C PRO A 15 5.27 -14.27 8.94
N VAL A 16 5.54 -14.79 7.74
CA VAL A 16 6.55 -15.84 7.50
C VAL A 16 7.79 -15.30 6.79
N VAL A 17 7.68 -14.13 6.17
CA VAL A 17 8.80 -13.34 5.63
C VAL A 17 8.56 -11.89 5.98
N ASP A 18 9.61 -11.22 6.46
CA ASP A 18 9.68 -9.78 6.64
C ASP A 18 11.12 -9.34 6.41
N LEU A 19 11.39 -8.74 5.25
CA LEU A 19 12.75 -8.44 4.78
C LEU A 19 12.79 -7.07 4.12
N TRP A 20 13.95 -6.41 4.25
CA TRP A 20 14.31 -5.21 3.53
C TRP A 20 15.81 -5.22 3.23
N GLY A 21 16.23 -4.46 2.22
CA GLY A 21 17.65 -4.33 1.93
C GLY A 21 17.95 -3.48 0.71
N GLY A 22 19.24 -3.17 0.56
CA GLY A 22 19.75 -2.25 -0.46
C GLY A 22 19.98 -0.85 0.08
N TRP A 23 19.96 0.12 -0.82
CA TRP A 23 20.22 1.54 -0.56
C TRP A 23 18.96 2.36 -0.75
N PHE A 24 18.84 3.43 0.03
CA PHE A 24 17.72 4.37 -0.04
C PHE A 24 17.64 5.06 -1.42
N ASP A 25 18.78 5.40 -1.99
CA ASP A 25 18.90 6.08 -3.27
C ASP A 25 20.23 5.77 -3.99
N GLU A 26 20.44 6.39 -5.15
CA GLU A 26 21.64 6.20 -5.99
C GLU A 26 22.94 6.67 -5.32
N SER A 27 22.87 7.57 -4.33
CA SER A 27 24.05 8.07 -3.63
C SER A 27 24.71 6.99 -2.77
N LYS A 28 23.94 5.96 -2.38
CA LYS A 28 24.39 4.84 -1.53
C LYS A 28 25.04 5.28 -0.21
N ASN A 29 24.60 6.43 0.31
CA ASN A 29 25.05 6.94 1.60
C ASN A 29 24.11 6.54 2.76
N LYS A 30 22.92 6.02 2.44
CA LYS A 30 21.90 5.60 3.41
C LYS A 30 21.31 4.24 3.01
N LEU A 31 21.21 3.34 3.97
CA LEU A 31 20.58 2.03 3.77
C LEU A 31 19.06 2.17 3.60
N TYR A 32 18.48 1.22 2.88
CA TYR A 32 17.05 1.00 2.90
C TYR A 32 16.70 0.29 4.21
N GLU A 33 15.84 0.88 5.03
CA GLU A 33 15.40 0.34 6.33
C GLU A 33 13.92 -0.08 6.30
N ASN A 34 13.47 -0.79 7.33
CA ASN A 34 12.12 -1.36 7.41
C ASN A 34 11.00 -0.30 7.40
N ASP A 35 11.30 0.93 7.81
CA ASP A 35 10.36 2.05 7.86
C ASP A 35 10.51 3.02 6.68
N THR A 36 11.28 2.65 5.65
CA THR A 36 11.49 3.48 4.47
C THR A 36 10.15 3.70 3.75
N LEU A 37 9.68 4.95 3.74
CA LEU A 37 8.47 5.34 3.04
C LEU A 37 8.58 5.09 1.53
N GLN A 38 7.54 4.50 0.95
CA GLN A 38 7.42 4.24 -0.48
C GLN A 38 6.23 5.01 -1.06
N ILE A 39 6.32 5.34 -2.35
CA ILE A 39 5.17 5.85 -3.11
C ILE A 39 4.44 4.62 -3.69
N PRO A 40 3.25 4.25 -3.19
CA PRO A 40 2.57 3.01 -3.59
C PRO A 40 1.90 3.10 -4.99
N PHE A 41 1.93 4.27 -5.63
CA PHE A 41 1.30 4.53 -6.93
C PHE A 41 -0.12 3.96 -7.03
N SER A 42 -0.35 3.02 -7.95
CA SER A 42 -1.68 2.46 -8.19
C SER A 42 -2.16 1.51 -7.09
N ALA A 43 -1.28 1.01 -6.21
CA ALA A 43 -1.73 0.22 -5.06
C ALA A 43 -2.66 1.01 -4.14
N THR A 44 -2.57 2.35 -4.15
CA THR A 44 -3.53 3.26 -3.49
C THR A 44 -4.99 3.00 -3.89
N LYS A 45 -5.26 2.52 -5.12
CA LYS A 45 -6.62 2.22 -5.58
C LYS A 45 -7.30 1.14 -4.72
N GLY A 46 -6.54 0.14 -4.25
CA GLY A 46 -7.06 -0.88 -3.35
C GLY A 46 -7.52 -0.28 -2.02
N LEU A 47 -6.67 0.54 -1.40
CA LEU A 47 -6.98 1.24 -0.14
C LEU A 47 -8.22 2.14 -0.30
N VAL A 48 -8.29 2.92 -1.38
CA VAL A 48 -9.43 3.80 -1.66
C VAL A 48 -10.70 3.00 -1.94
N ALA A 49 -10.62 1.88 -2.67
CA ALA A 49 -11.76 1.01 -2.91
C ALA A 49 -12.31 0.43 -1.60
N THR A 50 -11.45 0.02 -0.65
CA THR A 50 -11.87 -0.40 0.68
C THR A 50 -12.56 0.73 1.45
N ALA A 51 -12.04 1.96 1.39
CA ALA A 51 -12.69 3.11 2.01
C ALA A 51 -14.09 3.38 1.39
N VAL A 52 -14.23 3.27 0.07
CA VAL A 52 -15.52 3.37 -0.61
C VAL A 52 -16.47 2.26 -0.15
N ALA A 53 -16.00 1.01 -0.02
CA ALA A 53 -16.80 -0.09 0.48
C ALA A 53 -17.31 0.15 1.91
N LEU A 54 -16.47 0.73 2.79
CA LEU A 54 -16.89 1.15 4.13
C LEU A 54 -17.96 2.25 4.10
N CYS A 55 -17.83 3.22 3.19
CA CYS A 55 -18.86 4.24 3.00
C CYS A 55 -20.18 3.65 2.50
N VAL A 56 -20.14 2.67 1.59
CA VAL A 56 -21.35 1.95 1.13
C VAL A 56 -21.98 1.17 2.27
N GLN A 57 -21.18 0.41 3.04
CA GLN A 57 -21.66 -0.31 4.21
C GLN A 57 -22.36 0.61 5.22
N ARG A 58 -21.87 1.85 5.37
CA ARG A 58 -22.44 2.87 6.27
C ARG A 58 -23.60 3.66 5.65
N GLY A 59 -24.00 3.37 4.42
CA GLY A 59 -25.07 4.09 3.71
C GLY A 59 -24.69 5.50 3.26
N LEU A 60 -23.41 5.86 3.29
CA LEU A 60 -22.91 7.17 2.84
C LEU A 60 -22.72 7.22 1.32
N LEU A 61 -22.39 6.07 0.71
CA LEU A 61 -22.29 5.89 -0.75
C LEU A 61 -23.20 4.75 -1.21
N ASP A 62 -23.50 4.70 -2.50
CA ASP A 62 -24.24 3.61 -3.12
C ASP A 62 -23.66 3.34 -4.52
N TYR A 63 -23.36 2.08 -4.82
CA TYR A 63 -22.78 1.66 -6.09
C TYR A 63 -23.70 1.88 -7.28
N SER A 64 -25.02 1.89 -7.06
CA SER A 64 -26.01 2.12 -8.11
C SER A 64 -26.28 3.61 -8.34
N SER A 65 -25.85 4.47 -7.42
CA SER A 65 -26.09 5.91 -7.51
C SER A 65 -25.15 6.55 -8.53
N PRO A 66 -25.64 7.46 -9.38
CA PRO A 66 -24.77 8.19 -10.30
C PRO A 66 -23.83 9.10 -9.52
N VAL A 67 -22.59 9.25 -10.00
CA VAL A 67 -21.54 10.03 -9.33
C VAL A 67 -22.00 11.44 -8.98
N ARG A 68 -22.79 12.10 -9.85
CA ARG A 68 -23.33 13.47 -9.64
C ARG A 68 -24.15 13.68 -8.35
N LYS A 69 -24.54 12.60 -7.67
CA LYS A 69 -25.30 12.65 -6.41
C LYS A 69 -24.42 13.15 -5.25
N TYR A 70 -23.10 13.01 -5.38
CA TYR A 70 -22.08 13.37 -4.38
C TYR A 70 -21.20 14.48 -4.93
#